data_AF-A0A3P0X9H9-F1
#
_entry.id   AF-A0A3P0X9H9-F1
#
_cell.length_a   1.000
_cell.length_b   1.000
_cell.length_c   1.000
_cell.angle_alpha   90.00
_cell.angle_beta   90.00
_cell.angle_gamma   90.00
#
_symmetry.space_group_name_H-M   'P 1'
#
loop_
_entity.id
_entity.type
_entity.pdbx_description
1 polymer ?
#
loop_
_entity_poly.entity_id
_entity_poly.type
_entity_poly.pdbx_seq_one_letter_code
_entity_poly.pdbx_strand_id
1 'polypeptide(L)'
;MPGGRVKPRLLPQGANGRTLCRWCSLEVPSRRRTFCSDDCVHQWRLRSSPAYLRAAVLERDKGICARCTVDTLAAYRLIKRARGTRQQELLATWGLRGLERKSLWDADHVLPVAEGGGECDLSNLRTLCVHCHRVVTAALRLRLAEARAAVRRVSRSVAQEPKCAEETTGDGV
;
A
#
# COMPACT_ATOMS: atom_id res chain seq x y z
N MET A 1 -8.77 -6.46 -8.42
CA MET A 1 -9.56 -7.70 -8.17
C MET A 1 -10.61 -7.43 -7.10
N PRO A 2 -11.89 -7.78 -7.32
CA PRO A 2 -12.94 -7.50 -6.36
C PRO A 2 -12.66 -8.21 -5.03
N GLY A 3 -12.67 -7.44 -3.94
CA GLY A 3 -12.61 -7.95 -2.58
C GLY A 3 -13.88 -8.69 -2.17
N GLY A 4 -13.86 -9.34 -1.01
CA GLY A 4 -15.06 -9.96 -0.43
C GLY A 4 -15.45 -11.33 -0.99
N ARG A 5 -16.64 -11.80 -0.57
CA ARG A 5 -17.21 -13.11 -0.95
C ARG A 5 -17.87 -13.02 -2.32
N VAL A 6 -17.61 -13.99 -3.17
CA VAL A 6 -18.21 -14.13 -4.51
C VAL A 6 -18.79 -15.53 -4.64
N LYS A 7 -19.96 -15.66 -5.28
CA LYS A 7 -20.55 -16.97 -5.57
C LYS A 7 -19.74 -17.66 -6.68
N PRO A 8 -19.35 -18.95 -6.54
CA PRO A 8 -18.49 -19.62 -7.52
C PRO A 8 -19.04 -19.64 -8.95
N ARG A 9 -20.38 -19.68 -9.11
CA ARG A 9 -21.06 -19.66 -10.40
C ARG A 9 -20.89 -18.35 -11.19
N LEU A 10 -20.46 -17.27 -10.53
CA LEU A 10 -20.22 -15.97 -11.16
C LEU A 10 -18.77 -15.78 -11.59
N LEU A 11 -17.90 -16.75 -11.29
CA LEU A 11 -16.49 -16.67 -11.63
C LEU A 11 -16.25 -17.34 -13.00
N PRO A 12 -15.27 -16.85 -13.77
CA PRO A 12 -14.87 -17.47 -15.03
C PRO A 12 -14.56 -18.96 -14.86
N GLN A 13 -14.82 -19.74 -15.90
CA GLN A 13 -14.51 -21.16 -15.95
C GLN A 13 -13.36 -21.44 -16.91
N GLY A 14 -12.56 -22.45 -16.59
CA GLY A 14 -11.49 -22.95 -17.44
C GLY A 14 -11.99 -23.99 -18.45
N ALA A 15 -11.05 -24.54 -19.22
CA ALA A 15 -11.33 -25.50 -20.29
C ALA A 15 -12.07 -26.76 -19.82
N ASN A 16 -11.90 -27.17 -18.55
CA ASN A 16 -12.58 -28.34 -17.99
C ASN A 16 -13.91 -27.98 -17.30
N GLY A 17 -14.46 -26.79 -17.56
CA GLY A 17 -15.71 -26.30 -16.95
C GLY A 17 -15.61 -25.97 -15.46
N ARG A 18 -14.39 -25.90 -14.92
CA ARG A 18 -14.14 -25.64 -13.50
C ARG A 18 -13.93 -24.16 -13.26
N THR A 19 -14.38 -23.67 -12.11
CA THR A 19 -14.15 -22.28 -11.71
C THR A 19 -12.67 -21.95 -11.66
N LEU A 20 -12.28 -20.80 -12.19
CA LEU A 20 -10.92 -20.27 -12.13
C LEU A 20 -10.64 -19.64 -10.76
N CYS A 21 -9.42 -19.89 -10.27
CA CYS A 21 -8.91 -19.31 -9.04
C CYS A 21 -8.87 -17.79 -9.15
N ARG A 22 -9.42 -17.10 -8.15
CA ARG A 22 -9.41 -15.63 -8.08
C ARG A 22 -8.02 -15.02 -7.84
N TRP A 23 -6.96 -15.81 -7.83
CA TRP A 23 -5.59 -15.34 -7.66
C TRP A 23 -4.74 -15.67 -8.89
N CYS A 24 -4.47 -16.95 -9.11
CA CYS A 24 -3.58 -17.41 -10.19
C CYS A 24 -4.30 -17.80 -11.48
N SER A 25 -5.63 -17.67 -11.54
CA SER A 25 -6.46 -18.05 -12.70
C SER A 25 -6.38 -19.52 -13.11
N LEU A 26 -5.77 -20.40 -12.30
CA LEU A 26 -5.81 -21.85 -12.51
C LEU A 26 -7.13 -22.44 -12.04
N GLU A 27 -7.55 -23.56 -12.61
CA GLU A 27 -8.77 -24.24 -12.22
C GLU A 27 -8.75 -24.69 -10.75
N VAL A 28 -9.86 -24.48 -10.07
CA VAL A 28 -10.00 -24.82 -8.65
C VAL A 28 -10.28 -26.32 -8.48
N PRO A 29 -9.51 -27.06 -7.64
CA PRO A 29 -9.71 -28.49 -7.34
C PRO A 29 -11.08 -28.81 -6.70
N SER A 30 -11.51 -30.08 -6.72
CA SER A 30 -12.94 -30.44 -6.58
C SER A 30 -13.49 -30.18 -5.18
N ARG A 31 -12.61 -30.12 -4.18
CA ARG A 31 -12.94 -29.82 -2.78
C ARG A 31 -12.87 -28.33 -2.44
N ARG A 32 -12.45 -27.48 -3.39
CA ARG A 32 -12.33 -26.02 -3.21
C ARG A 32 -13.32 -25.31 -4.14
N ARG A 33 -13.58 -24.03 -3.88
CA ARG A 33 -14.64 -23.27 -4.59
C ARG A 33 -14.15 -22.09 -5.40
N THR A 34 -13.32 -21.23 -4.80
CA THR A 34 -12.94 -19.93 -5.40
C THR A 34 -11.42 -19.68 -5.46
N PHE A 35 -10.64 -20.56 -4.83
CA PHE A 35 -9.17 -20.51 -4.80
C PHE A 35 -8.61 -21.93 -4.88
N CYS A 36 -7.50 -22.11 -5.58
CA CYS A 36 -6.90 -23.44 -5.75
C CYS A 36 -6.05 -23.90 -4.55
N SER A 37 -5.53 -22.97 -3.74
CA SER A 37 -4.69 -23.25 -2.57
C SER A 37 -4.89 -22.23 -1.46
N ASP A 38 -4.39 -22.53 -0.25
CA ASP A 38 -4.41 -21.58 0.87
C ASP A 38 -3.41 -20.43 0.67
N ASP A 39 -2.31 -20.66 -0.06
CA ASP A 39 -1.42 -19.60 -0.53
C ASP A 39 -2.18 -18.62 -1.44
N CYS A 40 -2.97 -19.09 -2.39
CA CYS A 40 -3.80 -18.21 -3.23
C CYS A 40 -4.81 -17.40 -2.39
N VAL A 41 -5.34 -17.99 -1.32
CA VAL A 41 -6.20 -17.26 -0.36
C VAL A 41 -5.38 -16.19 0.37
N HIS A 42 -4.19 -16.53 0.85
CA HIS A 42 -3.29 -15.62 1.55
C HIS A 42 -2.90 -14.43 0.67
N GLN A 43 -2.38 -14.70 -0.52
CA GLN A 43 -1.99 -13.69 -1.51
C GLN A 43 -3.16 -12.80 -1.89
N TRP A 44 -4.34 -13.38 -2.12
CA TRP A 44 -5.53 -12.58 -2.40
C TRP A 44 -5.96 -11.72 -1.20
N ARG A 45 -5.90 -12.24 0.04
CA ARG A 45 -6.29 -11.51 1.25
C ARG A 45 -5.35 -10.37 1.59
N LEU A 46 -4.04 -10.53 1.39
CA LEU A 46 -3.07 -9.45 1.57
C LEU A 46 -3.43 -8.23 0.72
N ARG A 47 -3.95 -8.45 -0.49
CA ARG A 47 -4.27 -7.38 -1.45
C ARG A 47 -5.67 -6.83 -1.32
N SER A 48 -6.60 -7.66 -0.87
CA SER A 48 -8.03 -7.31 -0.84
C SER A 48 -8.55 -6.90 0.54
N SER A 49 -7.80 -7.17 1.61
CA SER A 49 -8.23 -6.92 2.99
C SER A 49 -7.17 -6.17 3.79
N PRO A 50 -7.37 -4.86 4.03
CA PRO A 50 -6.46 -4.06 4.86
C PRO A 50 -6.31 -4.61 6.28
N ALA A 51 -7.38 -5.20 6.84
CA ALA A 51 -7.33 -5.81 8.16
C ALA A 51 -6.44 -7.06 8.18
N TYR A 52 -6.54 -7.92 7.16
CA TYR A 52 -5.69 -9.11 7.04
C TYR A 52 -4.22 -8.73 6.79
N LEU A 53 -3.97 -7.75 5.92
CA LEU A 53 -2.64 -7.21 5.68
C LEU A 53 -2.00 -6.71 6.97
N ARG A 54 -2.72 -5.89 7.75
CA ARG A 54 -2.22 -5.40 9.05
C ARG A 54 -1.98 -6.53 10.03
N ALA A 55 -2.83 -7.56 10.07
CA ALA A 55 -2.62 -8.71 10.93
C ALA A 55 -1.36 -9.50 10.54
N ALA A 56 -1.12 -9.71 9.23
CA ALA A 56 0.08 -10.40 8.74
C ALA A 56 1.37 -9.61 9.04
N VAL A 57 1.35 -8.29 8.84
CA VAL A 57 2.48 -7.41 9.19
C VAL A 57 2.75 -7.45 10.70
N LEU A 58 1.69 -7.39 11.52
CA LEU A 58 1.81 -7.47 12.97
C LEU A 58 2.38 -8.82 13.42
N GLU A 59 1.94 -9.91 12.81
CA GLU A 59 2.43 -11.25 13.12
C GLU A 59 3.93 -11.37 12.82
N ARG A 60 4.39 -10.78 11.70
CA ARG A 60 5.80 -10.79 11.32
C ARG A 60 6.65 -9.87 12.20
N ASP A 61 6.25 -8.61 12.34
CA ASP A 61 7.08 -7.54 12.94
C ASP A 61 6.88 -7.39 14.46
N LYS A 62 5.88 -8.08 15.02
CA LYS A 62 5.49 -8.01 16.43
C LYS A 62 5.15 -6.58 16.91
N GLY A 63 4.86 -5.67 15.98
CA GLY A 63 4.54 -4.27 16.28
C GLY A 63 5.77 -3.41 16.63
N ILE A 64 6.96 -3.89 16.31
CA ILE A 64 8.22 -3.16 16.49
C ILE A 64 8.44 -2.25 15.29
N CYS A 65 8.71 -0.96 15.54
CA CYS A 65 8.97 -0.01 14.48
C CYS A 65 10.29 -0.35 13.75
N ALA A 66 10.22 -0.56 12.44
CA ALA A 66 11.39 -0.87 11.62
C ALA A 66 12.41 0.28 11.52
N ARG A 67 12.03 1.51 11.91
CA ARG A 67 12.91 2.69 11.86
C ARG A 67 13.53 3.05 13.21
N CYS A 68 12.74 3.11 14.27
CA CYS A 68 13.19 3.56 15.60
C CYS A 68 13.10 2.48 16.68
N THR A 69 12.80 1.24 16.30
CA THR A 69 12.78 0.04 17.16
C THR A 69 11.84 0.08 18.36
N VAL A 70 11.00 1.10 18.50
CA VAL A 70 10.01 1.18 19.58
C VAL A 70 8.98 0.06 19.46
N ASP A 71 8.69 -0.60 20.58
CA ASP A 71 7.54 -1.50 20.71
C ASP A 71 6.25 -0.69 20.85
N THR A 72 5.51 -0.61 19.75
CA THR A 72 4.27 0.17 19.69
C THR A 72 3.11 -0.48 20.42
N LEU A 73 3.14 -1.81 20.62
CA LEU A 73 2.13 -2.53 21.37
C LEU A 73 2.31 -2.31 22.87
N ALA A 74 3.55 -2.39 23.37
CA ALA A 74 3.87 -2.07 24.76
C ALA A 74 3.50 -0.62 25.09
N ALA A 75 3.88 0.33 24.23
CA ALA A 75 3.50 1.73 24.39
C ALA A 75 1.97 1.93 24.40
N TYR A 76 1.24 1.29 23.48
CA TYR A 76 -0.22 1.39 23.44
C TYR A 76 -0.88 0.79 24.70
N ARG A 77 -0.39 -0.36 25.19
CA ARG A 77 -0.85 -0.96 26.44
C ARG A 77 -0.59 -0.04 27.64
N LEU A 78 0.56 0.64 27.69
CA LEU A 78 0.89 1.58 28.74
C LEU A 78 -0.11 2.75 28.78
N ILE A 79 -0.39 3.37 27.62
CA ILE A 79 -1.39 4.45 27.52
C ILE A 79 -2.77 3.97 27.95
N LYS A 80 -3.17 2.76 27.53
CA LYS A 80 -4.47 2.18 27.90
C LYS A 80 -4.62 1.88 29.39
N ARG A 81 -3.52 1.63 30.11
CA ARG A 81 -3.52 1.37 31.56
C ARG A 81 -3.42 2.65 32.38
N ALA A 82 -2.75 3.68 31.86
CA ALA A 82 -2.63 4.98 32.52
C ALA A 82 -3.99 5.69 32.65
N ARG A 83 -4.12 6.58 33.65
CA ARG A 83 -5.31 7.40 33.92
C ARG A 83 -4.88 8.83 34.24
N GLY A 84 -5.80 9.78 34.09
CA GLY A 84 -5.60 11.19 34.46
C GLY A 84 -4.42 11.85 33.73
N THR A 85 -3.67 12.68 34.45
CA THR A 85 -2.54 13.47 33.92
C THR A 85 -1.48 12.59 33.25
N ARG A 86 -1.11 11.47 33.86
CA ARG A 86 -0.13 10.53 33.28
C ARG A 86 -0.56 10.01 31.91
N GLN A 87 -1.86 9.76 31.72
CA GLN A 87 -2.37 9.32 30.42
C GLN A 87 -2.25 10.44 29.38
N GLN A 88 -2.55 11.68 29.77
CA GLN A 88 -2.43 12.86 28.92
C GLN A 88 -0.98 13.12 28.51
N GLU A 89 -0.04 13.00 29.44
CA GLU A 89 1.40 13.12 29.17
C GLU A 89 1.88 12.07 28.16
N LEU A 90 1.52 10.80 28.37
CA LEU A 90 1.87 9.74 27.42
C LEU A 90 1.26 9.99 26.04
N LEU A 91 -0.02 10.38 25.97
CA LEU A 91 -0.66 10.72 24.70
C LEU A 91 0.04 11.89 24.01
N ALA A 92 0.43 12.92 24.76
CA ALA A 92 1.14 14.08 24.25
C ALA A 92 2.51 13.71 23.66
N THR A 93 3.25 12.78 24.29
CA THR A 93 4.50 12.22 23.73
C THR A 93 4.28 11.57 22.36
N TRP A 94 3.08 11.07 22.09
CA TRP A 94 2.68 10.51 20.80
C TRP A 94 2.01 11.52 19.85
N GLY A 95 1.92 12.79 20.26
CA GLY A 95 1.21 13.85 19.53
C GLY A 95 -0.29 13.58 19.41
N LEU A 96 -0.88 12.83 20.35
CA LEU A 96 -2.28 12.46 20.38
C LEU A 96 -3.01 13.22 21.49
N ARG A 97 -4.27 13.59 21.24
CA ARG A 97 -5.17 14.14 22.28
C ARG A 97 -6.08 13.08 22.91
N GLY A 98 -6.15 11.91 22.29
CA GLY A 98 -6.97 10.78 22.72
C GLY A 98 -6.64 9.51 21.91
N LEU A 99 -7.17 8.38 22.37
CA LEU A 99 -7.01 7.07 21.70
C LEU A 99 -8.06 6.87 20.58
N GLU A 100 -8.17 7.82 19.65
CA GLU A 100 -9.02 7.67 18.46
C GLU A 100 -8.53 6.54 17.56
N ARG A 101 -7.21 6.31 17.57
CA ARG A 101 -6.54 5.26 16.82
C ARG A 101 -6.57 3.94 17.58
N LYS A 102 -6.76 2.84 16.86
CA LYS A 102 -6.70 1.48 17.43
C LYS A 102 -5.26 0.96 17.64
N SER A 103 -4.23 1.70 17.19
CA SER A 103 -2.81 1.36 17.32
C SER A 103 -1.90 2.59 17.27
N LEU A 104 -0.65 2.45 17.73
CA LEU A 104 0.43 3.44 17.58
C LEU A 104 1.36 3.16 16.39
N TRP A 105 0.91 2.31 15.47
CA TRP A 105 1.66 1.91 14.29
C TRP A 105 0.76 1.74 13.07
N ASP A 106 1.38 1.86 11.90
CA ASP A 106 0.81 1.65 10.58
C ASP A 106 1.70 0.70 9.74
N ALA A 107 1.05 -0.05 8.85
CA ALA A 107 1.75 -0.82 7.82
C ALA A 107 2.14 0.14 6.69
N ASP A 108 3.44 0.42 6.60
CA ASP A 108 4.03 1.33 5.62
C ASP A 108 4.74 0.54 4.52
N HIS A 109 4.83 1.11 3.33
CA HIS A 109 5.57 0.50 2.24
C HIS A 109 7.07 0.77 2.38
N VAL A 110 7.92 -0.23 2.15
CA VAL A 110 9.38 -0.06 2.10
C VAL A 110 9.75 0.78 0.88
N LEU A 111 9.30 0.37 -0.31
CA LEU A 111 9.25 1.18 -1.53
C LEU A 111 7.80 1.62 -1.77
N PRO A 112 7.49 2.93 -1.72
CA PRO A 112 6.15 3.44 -1.95
C PRO A 112 5.61 3.11 -3.35
N VAL A 113 4.31 2.85 -3.44
CA VAL A 113 3.62 2.53 -4.69
C VAL A 113 3.79 3.60 -5.76
N ALA A 114 3.73 4.88 -5.35
CA ALA A 114 3.92 6.02 -6.24
C ALA A 114 5.34 6.10 -6.86
N GLU A 115 6.30 5.36 -6.30
CA GLU A 115 7.68 5.26 -6.78
C GLU A 115 7.96 3.87 -7.40
N GLY A 116 6.91 3.14 -7.81
CA GLY A 116 7.03 1.81 -8.44
C GLY A 116 7.05 0.64 -7.45
N GLY A 117 6.75 0.88 -6.18
CA GLY A 117 6.58 -0.16 -5.18
C GLY A 117 5.37 -1.07 -5.45
N GLY A 118 5.51 -2.35 -5.15
CA GLY A 118 4.39 -3.29 -5.18
C GLY A 118 3.47 -3.06 -3.97
N GLU A 119 2.16 -2.93 -4.21
CA GLU A 119 1.13 -2.72 -3.17
C GLU A 119 0.92 -3.90 -2.19
N CYS A 120 1.59 -5.03 -2.45
CA CYS A 120 0.86 -6.29 -2.37
C CYS A 120 1.62 -7.48 -1.77
N ASP A 121 2.94 -7.35 -1.59
CA ASP A 121 3.75 -8.38 -0.96
C ASP A 121 4.14 -7.95 0.46
N LEU A 122 4.09 -8.90 1.39
CA LEU A 122 4.50 -8.68 2.77
C LEU A 122 5.95 -8.16 2.82
N SER A 123 6.83 -8.61 1.90
CA SER A 123 8.22 -8.15 1.81
C SER A 123 8.36 -6.63 1.60
N ASN A 124 7.41 -5.99 0.89
CA ASN A 124 7.41 -4.55 0.66
C ASN A 124 6.66 -3.77 1.75
N LEU A 125 6.25 -4.43 2.83
CA LEU A 125 5.61 -3.80 3.97
C LEU A 125 6.54 -3.79 5.17
N ARG A 126 6.40 -2.78 6.02
CA ARG A 126 7.08 -2.65 7.31
C ARG A 126 6.16 -2.01 8.35
N THR A 127 6.37 -2.36 9.61
CA THR A 127 5.76 -1.65 10.73
C THR A 127 6.47 -0.33 10.97
N LEU A 128 5.75 0.79 10.91
CA LEU A 128 6.24 2.08 11.40
C LEU A 128 5.35 2.61 12.52
N CYS A 129 5.97 3.14 13.57
CA CYS A 129 5.24 3.90 14.58
C CYS A 129 4.67 5.19 13.96
N VAL A 130 3.61 5.74 14.55
CA VAL A 130 2.91 6.92 14.01
C VAL A 130 3.83 8.13 13.77
N HIS A 131 4.85 8.34 14.59
CA HIS A 131 5.84 9.40 14.37
C HIS A 131 6.70 9.14 13.13
N CYS A 132 7.29 7.94 13.07
CA CYS A 132 8.15 7.56 11.95
C CYS A 132 7.35 7.58 10.64
N HIS A 133 6.11 7.10 10.66
CA HIS A 133 5.21 7.07 9.52
C HIS A 133 4.90 8.49 9.00
N ARG A 134 4.62 9.45 9.90
CA ARG A 134 4.42 10.86 9.53
C ARG A 134 5.65 11.44 8.82
N VAL A 135 6.84 11.16 9.33
CA VAL A 135 8.09 11.68 8.76
C VAL A 135 8.35 11.09 7.37
N VAL A 136 8.21 9.77 7.19
CA VAL A 136 8.41 9.17 5.85
C VAL A 136 7.34 9.61 4.86
N THR A 137 6.09 9.77 5.29
CA THR A 137 5.01 10.29 4.44
C THR A 137 5.28 11.72 4.00
N ALA A 138 5.77 12.57 4.89
CA ALA A 138 6.13 13.95 4.56
C ALA A 138 7.28 14.00 3.53
N ALA A 139 8.33 13.21 3.76
CA ALA A 139 9.45 13.11 2.82
C ALA A 139 9.02 12.60 1.44
N LEU A 140 8.15 11.59 1.38
CA LEU A 140 7.59 11.08 0.13
C LEU A 140 6.79 12.16 -0.62
N ARG A 141 5.95 12.92 0.09
CA ARG A 141 5.15 14.00 -0.53
C ARG A 141 6.02 15.07 -1.18
N LEU A 142 7.15 15.42 -0.56
CA LEU A 142 8.12 16.36 -1.12
C LEU A 142 8.73 15.82 -2.42
N ARG A 143 9.26 14.59 -2.40
CA ARG A 143 9.83 13.96 -3.61
C ARG A 143 8.83 13.85 -4.76
N LEU A 144 7.58 13.47 -4.47
CA LEU A 144 6.54 13.40 -5.50
C LEU A 144 6.17 14.78 -6.06
N ALA A 145 6.19 15.83 -5.24
CA ALA A 145 5.96 17.20 -5.71
C ALA A 145 7.09 17.67 -6.63
N GLU A 146 8.35 17.40 -6.25
CA GLU A 146 9.53 17.69 -7.06
C GLU A 146 9.51 16.93 -8.39
N ALA A 147 9.23 15.63 -8.39
CA ALA A 147 9.11 14.82 -9.59
C ALA A 147 8.03 15.35 -10.53
N ARG A 148 6.85 15.71 -10.00
CA ARG A 148 5.77 16.33 -10.79
C ARG A 148 6.17 17.68 -11.36
N ALA A 149 6.91 18.49 -10.61
CA ALA A 149 7.41 19.78 -11.09
C ALA A 149 8.44 19.61 -12.22
N ALA A 150 9.35 18.63 -12.09
CA ALA A 150 10.32 18.30 -13.12
C ALA A 150 9.64 17.86 -14.43
N VAL A 151 8.70 16.91 -14.35
CA VAL A 151 7.91 16.48 -15.51
C VAL A 151 7.21 17.67 -16.18
N ARG A 152 6.58 18.55 -15.40
CA ARG A 152 5.92 19.76 -15.94
C ARG A 152 6.88 20.71 -16.65
N ARG A 153 8.13 20.86 -16.18
CA ARG A 153 9.14 21.70 -16.84
C ARG A 153 9.56 21.10 -18.19
N VAL A 154 9.83 19.78 -18.22
CA VAL A 154 10.20 19.07 -19.45
C VAL A 154 9.06 19.10 -20.47
N SER A 155 7.82 18.81 -20.06
CA SER A 155 6.67 18.87 -20.98
C SER A 155 6.44 20.27 -21.56
N ARG A 156 6.77 21.34 -20.80
CA ARG A 156 6.68 22.72 -21.30
C ARG A 156 7.78 23.04 -22.31
N SER A 157 9.01 22.59 -22.09
CA SER A 157 10.12 22.85 -23.04
C SER A 157 9.94 22.10 -24.35
N VAL A 158 9.45 20.86 -24.31
CA VAL A 158 9.15 20.06 -25.53
C VAL A 158 8.01 20.68 -26.33
N ALA A 159 6.98 21.23 -25.66
CA ALA A 159 5.87 21.92 -26.34
C ALA A 159 6.27 23.27 -26.99
N GLN A 160 7.49 23.75 -26.75
CA GLN A 160 8.01 25.02 -27.28
C GLN A 160 9.03 24.84 -28.42
N GLU A 161 9.31 23.62 -28.88
CA GLU A 161 10.15 23.39 -30.07
C GLU A 161 9.42 23.86 -31.35
N PRO A 162 10.08 24.64 -32.23
CA PRO A 162 9.45 25.18 -33.42
C PRO A 162 9.12 24.07 -34.43
N LYS A 163 7.89 24.07 -34.95
CA LYS A 163 7.47 23.23 -36.08
C LYS A 163 8.43 23.49 -37.25
N CYS A 164 9.21 22.49 -37.66
CA CYS A 164 10.04 22.61 -38.87
C CYS A 164 9.15 23.06 -40.03
N ALA A 165 9.45 24.23 -40.58
CA ALA A 165 8.75 24.77 -41.73
C ALA A 165 9.03 23.86 -42.93
N GLU A 166 7.96 23.35 -43.54
CA GLU A 166 8.04 22.65 -44.83
C GLU A 166 8.48 23.67 -45.88
N GLU A 167 9.71 23.52 -46.38
CA GLU A 167 10.23 24.30 -47.51
C GLU A 167 9.50 23.86 -48.78
N THR A 168 8.61 24.72 -49.28
CA THR A 168 8.03 24.58 -50.62
C THR A 168 9.07 24.99 -51.65
N THR A 169 9.77 24.03 -52.24
CA THR A 169 10.53 24.25 -53.48
C THR A 169 9.55 24.44 -54.62
N GLY A 170 9.37 25.68 -55.06
CA GLY A 170 8.64 26.02 -56.27
C GLY A 170 9.51 25.82 -57.49
N ASP A 171 9.13 24.88 -58.36
CA ASP A 171 9.64 24.75 -59.71
C ASP A 171 9.14 25.94 -60.57
N GLY A 172 10.07 26.78 -60.98
CA GLY A 172 9.86 27.84 -61.98
C GLY A 172 10.22 27.33 -63.37
N VAL A 173 9.30 27.58 -64.30
CA VAL A 173 9.33 27.27 -65.76
C VAL A 173 10.52 27.91 -66.47
#